data_AF-A0A9X0HNJ5-F1
#
_entry.id   AF-A0A9X0HNJ5-F1
#
_cell.length_a   1.000
_cell.length_b   1.000
_cell.length_c   1.000
_cell.angle_alpha   90.00
_cell.angle_beta   90.00
_cell.angle_gamma   90.00
#
_symmetry.space_group_name_H-M   'P 1'
#
loop_
_entity.id
_entity.type
_entity.pdbx_description
1 polymer ?
#
loop_
_entity_poly.entity_id
_entity_poly.type
_entity_poly.pdbx_seq_one_letter_code
_entity_poly.pdbx_strand_id
1 'polypeptide(L)'
;MEAPAEYLSIKQAAQHFGKSEQTIRRLVKQFAKTSHVRTEQTPKGNAYLISQAFLQEQYGATTPEQLPAVVTPDQVQEIARLQQQLLERDQTIQQLQNRLLEQNDVLNALTNQMNSQRIGHIEELLLRQNEQLGELQKRLPEPTNPTEDNPVTIQPELVRKSLWQRIFGK
;
A
#
# COMPACT_ATOMS: atom_id res chain seq x y z
N MET A 1 31.57 -26.94 -44.83
CA MET A 1 31.63 -27.97 -43.77
C MET A 1 31.06 -27.33 -42.52
N GLU A 2 29.79 -27.58 -42.21
CA GLU A 2 29.14 -27.02 -41.02
C GLU A 2 29.62 -27.81 -39.80
N ALA A 3 30.24 -27.13 -38.83
CA ALA A 3 30.62 -27.73 -37.56
C ALA A 3 29.36 -28.28 -36.86
N PRO A 4 29.43 -29.41 -36.14
CA PRO A 4 28.29 -29.91 -35.39
C PRO A 4 27.86 -28.82 -34.39
N ALA A 5 26.66 -28.28 -34.56
CA ALA A 5 26.12 -27.30 -33.63
C ALA A 5 25.98 -27.97 -32.26
N GLU A 6 26.87 -27.63 -31.33
CA GLU A 6 26.80 -28.08 -29.94
C GLU A 6 25.60 -27.41 -29.28
N TYR A 7 24.68 -28.20 -28.72
CA TYR A 7 23.47 -27.69 -28.07
C TYR A 7 23.61 -27.83 -26.57
N LEU A 8 23.36 -26.73 -25.86
CA LEU A 8 23.44 -26.67 -24.40
C LEU A 8 22.04 -26.58 -23.80
N SER A 9 21.83 -27.26 -22.68
CA SER A 9 20.63 -27.02 -21.87
C SER A 9 20.63 -25.60 -21.32
N ILE A 10 19.44 -25.10 -20.96
CA ILE A 10 19.28 -23.77 -20.35
C ILE A 10 20.22 -23.57 -19.15
N LYS A 11 20.40 -24.62 -18.34
CA LYS A 11 21.29 -24.59 -17.17
C LYS A 11 22.76 -24.47 -17.56
N GLN A 12 23.20 -25.30 -18.51
CA GLN A 12 24.57 -25.25 -19.01
C GLN A 12 24.85 -23.91 -19.70
N ALA A 13 23.94 -23.44 -20.56
CA ALA A 13 24.06 -22.14 -21.20
C ALA A 13 24.15 -20.98 -20.18
N ALA A 14 23.32 -20.99 -19.14
CA ALA A 14 23.38 -19.99 -18.07
C ALA A 14 24.76 -19.98 -17.39
N GLN A 15 25.29 -21.17 -17.07
CA GLN A 15 26.60 -21.33 -16.44
C GLN A 15 27.75 -20.92 -17.36
N HIS A 16 27.75 -21.35 -18.63
CA HIS A 16 28.82 -21.08 -19.59
C HIS A 16 28.92 -19.60 -19.98
N PHE A 17 27.79 -18.88 -20.06
CA PHE A 17 27.76 -17.48 -20.50
C PHE A 17 27.57 -16.48 -19.35
N GLY A 18 27.56 -16.95 -18.08
CA GLY A 18 27.39 -16.10 -16.90
C GLY A 18 26.07 -15.32 -16.89
N LYS A 19 24.99 -15.90 -17.43
CA LYS A 19 23.65 -15.27 -17.50
C LYS A 19 22.67 -16.03 -16.63
N SER A 20 21.56 -15.37 -16.27
CA SER A 20 20.48 -16.04 -15.53
C SER A 20 19.77 -17.07 -16.41
N GLU A 21 19.27 -18.16 -15.81
CA GLU A 21 18.42 -19.12 -16.53
C GLU A 21 17.19 -18.46 -17.16
N GLN A 22 16.65 -17.41 -16.53
CA GLN A 22 15.49 -16.67 -17.04
C GLN A 22 15.83 -15.93 -18.35
N THR A 23 17.01 -15.35 -18.44
CA THR A 23 17.52 -14.70 -19.65
C THR A 23 17.63 -15.71 -20.80
N ILE A 24 18.22 -16.88 -20.52
CA ILE A 24 18.34 -17.95 -21.51
C ILE A 24 16.95 -18.49 -21.92
N ARG A 25 16.02 -18.70 -20.97
CA ARG A 25 14.63 -19.08 -21.27
C ARG A 25 13.92 -18.08 -22.17
N ARG A 26 14.14 -16.78 -21.95
CA ARG A 26 13.55 -15.73 -22.79
C ARG A 26 14.07 -15.81 -24.23
N LEU A 27 15.38 -16.02 -24.40
CA LEU A 27 15.96 -16.26 -25.72
C LEU A 27 15.40 -17.51 -26.39
N VAL A 28 15.38 -18.64 -25.68
CA VAL A 28 14.79 -19.90 -26.17
C VAL A 28 13.36 -19.68 -26.64
N LYS A 29 12.54 -18.95 -25.87
CA LYS A 29 11.15 -18.65 -26.23
C LYS A 29 11.06 -17.75 -27.47
N GLN A 30 11.91 -16.75 -27.59
CA GLN A 30 11.95 -15.83 -28.72
C GLN A 30 12.37 -16.54 -30.02
N PHE A 31 13.31 -17.48 -29.92
CA PHE A 31 13.92 -18.19 -31.05
C PHE A 31 13.45 -19.64 -31.19
N ALA A 32 12.34 -20.02 -30.53
CA ALA A 32 11.84 -21.39 -30.48
C ALA A 32 11.50 -22.00 -31.86
N LYS A 33 11.27 -21.16 -32.87
CA LYS A 33 10.95 -21.57 -34.25
C LYS A 33 12.17 -21.63 -35.17
N THR A 34 13.35 -21.29 -34.66
CA THR A 34 14.59 -21.24 -35.44
C THR A 34 15.40 -22.51 -35.27
N SER A 35 16.36 -22.75 -36.17
CA SER A 35 17.30 -23.87 -36.09
C SER A 35 18.19 -23.84 -34.84
N HIS A 36 18.24 -22.71 -34.13
CA HIS A 36 19.08 -22.52 -32.95
C HIS A 36 18.51 -23.15 -31.67
N VAL A 37 17.23 -23.52 -31.65
CA VAL A 37 16.56 -24.09 -30.48
C VAL A 37 16.04 -25.48 -30.81
N ARG A 38 16.37 -26.46 -29.96
CA ARG A 38 15.87 -27.83 -30.05
C ARG A 38 15.07 -28.19 -28.82
N THR A 39 14.12 -29.10 -28.99
CA THR A 39 13.36 -29.67 -27.88
C THR A 39 13.67 -31.15 -27.82
N GLU A 40 14.02 -31.63 -26.62
CA GLU A 40 14.29 -33.03 -26.35
C GLU A 40 13.28 -33.55 -25.32
N GLN A 41 12.72 -34.73 -25.56
CA GLN A 41 11.75 -35.33 -24.65
C GLN A 41 12.48 -35.95 -23.47
N THR A 42 12.24 -35.43 -22.27
CA THR A 42 12.76 -36.01 -21.02
C THR A 42 11.63 -36.66 -20.22
N PRO A 43 11.93 -37.51 -19.23
CA PRO A 43 10.92 -38.12 -18.35
C PRO A 43 10.06 -37.09 -17.60
N LYS A 44 10.53 -35.85 -17.49
CA LYS A 44 9.86 -34.73 -16.81
C LYS A 44 9.20 -33.74 -17.78
N GLY A 45 9.17 -34.06 -19.08
CA GLY A 45 8.61 -33.21 -20.14
C GLY A 45 9.65 -32.71 -21.14
N ASN A 46 9.30 -31.68 -21.90
CA ASN A 46 10.14 -31.11 -22.94
C ASN A 46 11.29 -30.29 -22.35
N ALA A 47 12.53 -30.70 -22.59
CA ALA A 47 13.72 -29.92 -22.31
C ALA A 47 14.11 -29.11 -23.54
N TYR A 48 14.33 -27.81 -23.35
CA TYR A 48 14.81 -26.95 -24.43
C TYR A 48 16.32 -26.84 -24.38
N LEU A 49 16.92 -27.00 -25.55
CA LEU A 49 18.35 -26.86 -25.80
C LEU A 49 18.55 -25.68 -26.76
N ILE A 50 19.65 -24.95 -26.60
CA ILE A 50 20.00 -23.80 -27.42
C ILE A 50 21.41 -23.98 -27.97
N SER A 51 21.61 -23.66 -29.24
CA SER A 51 22.90 -23.83 -29.90
C SER A 51 23.95 -22.89 -29.30
N GLN A 52 25.12 -23.43 -28.99
CA GLN A 52 26.24 -22.68 -28.45
C GLN A 52 26.73 -21.60 -29.41
N ALA A 53 26.76 -21.88 -30.72
CA ALA A 53 27.14 -20.89 -31.74
C ALA A 53 26.23 -19.66 -31.72
N PHE A 54 24.91 -19.86 -31.63
CA PHE A 54 23.97 -18.74 -31.49
C PHE A 54 24.20 -17.96 -30.19
N LEU A 55 24.48 -18.64 -29.08
CA LEU A 55 24.81 -17.95 -27.83
C LEU A 55 26.15 -17.19 -27.93
N GLN A 56 27.12 -17.70 -28.68
CA GLN A 56 28.36 -16.97 -28.98
C GLN A 56 28.13 -15.77 -29.91
N GLU A 57 27.18 -15.82 -30.82
CA GLU A 57 26.83 -14.62 -31.60
C GLU A 57 26.12 -13.58 -30.72
N GLN A 58 25.24 -14.03 -29.82
CA GLN A 58 24.51 -13.14 -28.92
C GLN A 58 25.37 -12.58 -27.77
N TYR A 59 26.37 -13.34 -27.31
CA TYR A 59 27.14 -13.05 -26.09
C TYR A 59 28.66 -13.19 -26.22
N GLY A 60 29.16 -13.75 -27.32
CA GLY A 60 30.59 -14.04 -27.55
C GLY A 60 31.45 -12.83 -27.89
N ALA A 61 30.88 -11.62 -27.86
CA ALA A 61 31.68 -10.40 -27.74
C ALA A 61 32.26 -10.20 -26.33
N THR A 62 31.95 -11.07 -25.36
CA THR A 62 32.43 -10.97 -23.98
C THR A 62 32.80 -12.32 -23.40
N THR A 63 33.87 -12.93 -23.89
CA THR A 63 34.60 -13.94 -23.09
C THR A 63 35.26 -13.19 -21.93
N PRO A 64 34.95 -13.51 -20.67
CA PRO A 64 35.61 -12.88 -19.53
C PRO A 64 36.97 -13.56 -19.35
N GLU A 65 37.94 -13.13 -20.13
CA GLU A 65 39.28 -13.04 -19.55
C GLU A 65 39.11 -12.03 -18.40
N GLN A 66 39.38 -12.45 -17.17
CA GLN A 66 39.53 -11.56 -16.02
C GLN A 66 40.74 -10.65 -16.28
N LEU A 67 40.57 -9.69 -17.18
CA LEU A 67 41.36 -8.48 -17.16
C LEU A 67 40.95 -7.77 -15.86
N PRO A 68 41.90 -7.30 -15.03
CA PRO A 68 41.55 -6.45 -13.92
C PRO A 68 40.67 -5.34 -14.50
N ALA A 69 39.54 -5.05 -13.86
CA ALA A 69 38.73 -3.90 -14.23
C ALA A 69 39.67 -2.70 -14.14
N VAL A 70 40.22 -2.28 -15.29
CA VAL A 70 40.93 -1.02 -15.42
C VAL A 70 39.80 -0.01 -15.32
N VAL A 71 39.48 0.35 -14.08
CA VAL A 71 38.61 1.47 -13.81
C VAL A 71 39.34 2.64 -14.42
N THR A 72 38.86 3.09 -15.58
CA THR A 72 39.44 4.26 -16.21
C THR A 72 39.24 5.43 -15.25
N PRO A 73 40.17 6.39 -15.17
CA PRO A 73 40.01 7.55 -14.29
C PRO A 73 38.67 8.27 -14.52
N ASP A 74 38.13 8.22 -15.73
CA ASP A 74 36.78 8.72 -16.07
C ASP A 74 35.65 7.98 -15.32
N GLN A 75 35.73 6.66 -15.19
CA GLN A 75 34.74 5.88 -14.42
C GLN A 75 34.84 6.17 -12.92
N VAL A 76 36.05 6.37 -12.39
CA VAL A 76 36.22 6.77 -10.97
C VAL A 76 35.58 8.13 -10.72
N GLN A 77 35.77 9.09 -11.62
CA GLN A 77 35.16 10.41 -11.52
C GLN A 77 33.63 10.37 -11.65
N GLU A 78 33.09 9.55 -12.56
CA GLU A 78 31.66 9.38 -12.71
C GLU A 78 31.04 8.72 -11.47
N ILE A 79 31.66 7.68 -10.92
CA ILE A 79 31.23 7.04 -9.68
C ILE A 79 31.25 8.03 -8.51
N ALA A 80 32.33 8.82 -8.37
CA ALA A 80 32.42 9.83 -7.31
C ALA A 80 31.32 10.90 -7.45
N ARG A 81 31.03 11.34 -8.68
CA ARG A 81 29.95 12.29 -8.96
C ARG A 81 28.58 11.72 -8.62
N LEU A 82 28.31 10.46 -9.01
CA LEU A 82 27.06 9.77 -8.70
C LEU A 82 26.90 9.55 -7.19
N GLN A 83 27.96 9.21 -6.47
CA GLN A 83 27.95 9.10 -5.02
C GLN A 83 27.64 10.44 -4.35
N GLN A 84 28.22 11.53 -4.83
CA GLN A 84 27.91 12.87 -4.32
C GLN A 84 26.44 13.24 -4.56
N GLN A 85 25.92 12.97 -5.77
CA GLN A 85 24.50 13.20 -6.08
C GLN A 85 23.55 12.36 -5.20
N LEU A 86 23.94 11.13 -4.87
CA LEU A 86 23.18 10.29 -3.95
C LEU A 86 23.16 10.88 -2.53
N LEU A 87 24.31 11.33 -2.01
CA LEU A 87 24.38 11.98 -0.70
C LEU A 87 23.52 13.24 -0.62
N GLU A 88 23.52 14.07 -1.67
CA GLU A 88 22.66 15.26 -1.75
C GLU A 88 21.16 14.89 -1.76
N ARG A 89 20.80 13.83 -2.50
CA ARG A 89 19.42 13.31 -2.52
C ARG A 89 19.02 12.80 -1.15
N ASP A 90 19.88 12.05 -0.48
CA ASP A 90 19.63 11.48 0.85
C ASP A 90 19.42 12.58 1.90
N GLN A 91 20.24 13.63 1.87
CA GLN A 91 20.04 14.81 2.74
C GLN A 91 18.69 15.49 2.47
N THR A 92 18.32 15.65 1.20
CA THR A 92 17.03 16.23 0.81
C THR A 92 15.87 15.38 1.33
N ILE A 93 15.97 14.05 1.21
CA ILE A 93 14.96 13.11 1.71
C ILE A 93 14.81 13.24 3.23
N GLN A 94 15.92 13.30 3.97
CA GLN A 94 15.88 13.47 5.43
C GLN A 94 15.22 14.80 5.83
N GLN A 95 15.52 15.90 5.14
CA GLN A 95 14.88 17.19 5.39
C GLN A 95 13.38 17.14 5.14
N LEU A 96 12.95 16.49 4.05
CA LEU A 96 11.53 16.34 3.74
C LEU A 96 10.81 15.46 4.78
N GLN A 97 11.45 14.38 5.24
CA GLN A 97 10.91 13.52 6.28
C GLN A 97 10.72 14.27 7.60
N ASN A 98 11.72 15.05 8.02
CA ASN A 98 11.62 15.87 9.23
C ASN A 98 10.47 16.88 9.12
N ARG A 99 10.33 17.55 7.98
CA ARG A 99 9.22 18.49 7.74
C ARG A 99 7.86 17.80 7.78
N LEU A 100 7.73 16.59 7.25
CA LEU A 100 6.49 15.82 7.31
C LEU A 100 6.13 15.40 8.74
N LEU A 101 7.13 15.02 9.54
CA LEU A 101 6.92 14.72 10.96
C LEU A 101 6.43 15.95 11.72
N GLU A 102 7.09 17.10 11.55
CA GLU A 102 6.66 18.36 12.16
C GLU A 102 5.22 18.74 11.75
N GLN A 103 4.88 18.58 10.48
CA GLN A 103 3.51 18.82 10.01
C GLN A 103 2.49 17.87 10.62
N ASN A 104 2.85 16.60 10.80
CA ASN A 104 1.99 15.62 11.46
C ASN A 104 1.75 15.99 12.93
N ASP A 105 2.79 16.40 13.64
CA ASP A 105 2.70 16.85 15.03
C ASP A 105 1.78 18.07 15.17
N VAL A 106 1.90 19.06 14.27
CA VAL A 106 1.02 20.22 14.24
C VAL A 106 -0.44 19.83 13.98
N LEU A 107 -0.69 18.93 13.02
CA LEU A 107 -2.04 18.43 12.73
C LEU A 107 -2.64 17.66 13.91
N ASN A 108 -1.85 16.83 14.58
CA ASN A 108 -2.28 16.10 15.76
C ASN A 108 -2.61 17.07 16.91
N ALA A 109 -1.76 18.06 17.15
CA ALA A 109 -2.00 19.09 18.15
C ALA A 109 -3.29 19.88 17.86
N LEU A 110 -3.50 20.32 16.61
CA LEU A 110 -4.71 21.02 16.19
C LEU A 110 -5.97 20.15 16.34
N THR A 111 -5.88 18.87 15.96
CA THR A 111 -6.99 17.93 16.09
C THR A 111 -7.36 17.71 17.56
N ASN A 112 -6.36 17.52 18.42
CA ASN A 112 -6.57 17.37 19.85
C ASN A 112 -7.18 18.63 20.46
N GLN A 113 -6.67 19.82 20.12
CA GLN A 113 -7.20 21.09 20.59
C GLN A 113 -8.68 21.28 20.18
N MET A 114 -9.00 21.02 18.92
CA MET A 114 -10.38 21.14 18.41
C MET A 114 -11.32 20.16 19.13
N ASN A 115 -10.88 18.93 19.32
CA ASN A 115 -11.66 17.93 20.06
C ASN A 115 -11.87 18.34 21.52
N SER A 116 -10.83 18.79 22.21
CA SER A 116 -10.95 19.27 23.60
C SER A 116 -11.89 20.45 23.72
N GLN A 117 -11.83 21.43 22.81
CA GLN A 117 -12.74 22.58 22.80
C GLN A 117 -14.19 22.15 22.54
N ARG A 118 -14.40 21.24 21.57
CA ARG A 118 -15.73 20.72 21.24
C ARG A 118 -16.32 19.94 22.41
N ILE A 119 -15.53 19.10 23.07
CA ILE A 119 -15.96 18.34 24.25
C ILE A 119 -16.34 19.30 25.37
N GLY A 120 -15.50 20.29 25.71
CA GLY A 120 -15.81 21.27 26.74
C GLY A 120 -17.09 22.07 26.44
N HIS A 121 -17.33 22.43 25.18
CA HIS A 121 -18.57 23.09 24.79
C HIS A 121 -19.80 22.18 24.93
N ILE A 122 -19.68 20.91 24.56
CA ILE A 122 -20.76 19.92 24.75
C ILE A 122 -21.06 19.73 26.24
N GLU A 123 -20.03 19.62 27.09
CA GLU A 123 -20.18 19.51 28.54
C GLU A 123 -20.91 20.73 29.13
N GLU A 124 -20.57 21.94 28.68
CA GLU A 124 -21.26 23.16 29.12
C GLU A 124 -22.75 23.15 28.73
N LEU A 125 -23.06 22.75 27.48
CA LEU A 125 -24.44 22.63 27.03
C LEU A 125 -25.22 21.56 27.81
N LEU A 126 -24.59 20.43 28.13
CA LEU A 126 -25.19 19.37 28.94
C LEU A 126 -25.47 19.85 30.37
N LEU A 127 -24.54 20.59 30.98
CA LEU A 127 -24.74 21.18 32.30
C LEU A 127 -25.91 22.16 32.31
N ARG A 128 -25.98 23.06 31.32
CA ARG A 128 -27.11 24.00 31.18
C ARG A 128 -28.44 23.27 30.97
N GLN A 129 -28.47 22.24 30.12
CA GLN A 129 -29.69 21.45 29.92
C GLN A 129 -30.10 20.73 31.20
N ASN A 130 -29.15 20.18 31.96
CA ASN A 130 -29.44 19.48 33.21
C ASN A 130 -29.99 20.45 34.27
N GLU A 131 -29.43 21.66 34.37
CA GLU A 131 -29.96 22.72 35.24
C GLU A 131 -31.39 23.11 34.87
N GLN A 132 -31.66 23.31 33.57
CA GLN A 132 -33.02 23.58 33.07
C GLN A 132 -34.00 22.43 33.40
N LEU A 133 -33.57 21.17 33.24
CA LEU A 133 -34.39 20.01 33.61
C LEU A 133 -34.65 19.97 35.12
N GLY A 134 -33.65 20.28 35.95
CA GLY A 134 -33.81 20.39 37.40
C GLY A 134 -34.78 21.49 37.81
N GLU A 135 -34.74 22.65 37.16
CA GLU A 135 -35.72 23.72 37.36
C GLU A 135 -37.14 23.30 36.95
N LEU A 136 -37.28 22.64 35.80
CA LEU A 136 -38.57 22.13 35.34
C LEU A 136 -39.12 21.07 36.29
N GLN A 137 -38.25 20.20 36.83
CA GLN A 137 -38.64 19.20 37.82
C GLN A 137 -39.09 19.83 39.14
N LYS A 138 -38.43 20.91 39.59
CA LYS A 138 -38.86 21.69 40.77
C LYS A 138 -40.20 22.41 40.55
N ARG A 139 -40.52 22.76 39.30
CA ARG A 139 -41.81 23.37 38.92
C ARG A 139 -42.91 22.36 38.67
N LEU A 140 -42.55 21.08 38.50
CA LEU A 140 -43.55 20.01 38.47
C LEU A 140 -44.15 19.91 39.87
N PRO A 141 -45.49 20.02 40.02
CA PRO A 141 -46.12 19.72 41.28
C PRO A 141 -45.77 18.29 41.69
N GLU A 142 -45.49 18.06 42.98
CA GLU A 142 -45.36 16.71 43.50
C GLU A 142 -46.57 15.90 43.03
N PRO A 143 -46.38 14.62 42.60
CA PRO A 143 -47.51 13.79 42.25
C PRO A 143 -48.39 13.71 43.48
N THR A 144 -49.51 14.43 43.45
CA THR A 144 -50.57 14.32 44.43
C THR A 144 -50.92 12.84 44.47
N ASN A 145 -50.59 12.19 45.60
CA ASN A 145 -51.10 10.86 45.90
C ASN A 145 -52.57 10.83 45.52
N PRO A 146 -53.06 9.85 44.74
CA PRO A 146 -54.45 9.81 44.36
C PRO A 146 -55.24 9.50 45.63
N THR A 147 -55.69 10.56 46.30
CA THR A 147 -56.71 10.43 47.33
C THR A 147 -57.94 9.86 46.64
N GLU A 148 -58.37 8.75 47.21
CA GLU A 148 -59.54 7.97 46.85
C GLU A 148 -60.78 8.87 46.68
N ASP A 149 -61.72 8.36 45.89
CA ASP A 149 -63.06 8.90 45.63
C ASP A 149 -63.20 9.88 44.44
N ASN A 150 -63.27 9.31 43.22
CA ASN A 150 -64.44 9.52 42.35
C ASN A 150 -64.45 8.59 41.11
N PRO A 151 -65.63 8.07 40.70
CA PRO A 151 -65.73 6.98 39.74
C PRO A 151 -65.58 7.44 38.28
N VAL A 152 -64.61 6.82 37.62
CA VAL A 152 -64.52 6.45 36.20
C VAL A 152 -65.73 6.83 35.32
N THR A 153 -65.58 7.86 34.49
CA THR A 153 -66.26 7.95 33.19
C THR A 153 -65.18 7.96 32.11
N ILE A 154 -64.97 6.81 31.47
CA ILE A 154 -64.06 6.63 30.34
C ILE A 154 -64.75 7.23 29.11
N GLN A 155 -64.27 8.39 28.65
CA GLN A 155 -64.46 8.81 27.26
C GLN A 155 -63.15 8.58 26.49
N PRO A 156 -63.13 7.65 25.52
CA PRO A 156 -61.98 7.42 24.67
C PRO A 156 -62.11 8.32 23.46
N GLU A 157 -61.31 9.37 23.34
CA GLU A 157 -60.98 10.03 22.09
C GLU A 157 -60.12 11.24 22.47
N LEU A 158 -58.82 11.07 22.35
CA LEU A 158 -57.88 12.07 21.84
C LEU A 158 -56.53 11.37 21.84
N VAL A 159 -56.39 10.46 20.87
CA VAL A 159 -55.15 9.79 20.52
C VAL A 159 -54.09 10.87 20.31
N ARG A 160 -53.21 11.04 21.31
CA ARG A 160 -52.02 11.87 21.21
C ARG A 160 -51.13 11.23 20.15
N LYS A 161 -51.30 11.63 18.89
CA LYS A 161 -50.39 11.27 17.79
C LYS A 161 -48.99 11.62 18.26
N SER A 162 -48.14 10.60 18.40
CA SER A 162 -46.82 10.79 18.97
C SER A 162 -46.02 11.72 18.07
N LEU A 163 -45.21 12.59 18.66
CA LEU A 163 -44.37 13.54 17.95
C LEU A 163 -43.53 12.85 16.86
N TRP A 164 -43.15 11.59 17.10
CA TRP A 164 -42.44 10.72 16.15
C TRP A 164 -43.25 10.34 14.91
N GLN A 165 -44.56 10.12 15.02
CA GLN A 165 -45.43 9.92 13.86
C GLN A 165 -45.57 11.18 13.00
N ARG A 166 -45.29 12.38 13.55
CA ARG A 166 -45.33 13.65 12.83
C ARG A 166 -44.05 13.97 12.07
N ILE A 167 -42.91 13.44 12.52
CA ILE A 167 -41.58 13.69 11.94
C ILE A 167 -41.20 12.61 10.92
N PHE A 168 -41.66 11.36 11.09
CA PHE A 168 -41.28 10.23 10.24
C PHE A 168 -42.47 9.50 9.59
N GLY A 169 -43.65 10.13 9.56
CA GLY A 169 -44.86 9.50 9.02
C GLY A 169 -44.91 9.50 7.49
N LYS A 170 -44.80 8.30 6.91
CA LYS A 170 -45.23 7.81 5.58
C LYS A 170 -45.41 8.81 4.44
#